data_AF-A0A9D9UIT5-F1
#
_entry.id   AF-A0A9D9UIT5-F1
#
_cell.length_a   1.000
_cell.length_b   1.000
_cell.length_c   1.000
_cell.angle_alpha   90.00
_cell.angle_beta   90.00
_cell.angle_gamma   90.00
#
_symmetry.space_group_name_H-M   'P 1'
#
loop_
_entity.id
_entity.type
_entity.pdbx_description
1 polymer ?
#
loop_
_entity_poly.entity_id
_entity_poly.type
_entity_poly.pdbx_seq_one_letter_code
_entity_poly.pdbx_strand_id
1 'polypeptide(L)'
;MHRFYTIAMTENEIIIVDNVSEQIYFDIALSAARYALISVAFTYNRMDKKDIQSRVINITKGKIAEGLFYFFCNENHVAIYTESCTTPFWLPDQKDFIFLNGEWDIKNNFIYNNDPLTDKIKMSLLPALIPNKYAGDQWSKRNETYHANTTFSAYLFTFMVLRKAEKSFFDILLNAEQLDFMSDIAQQFSHHPHGKMPFLEAWFYEELSKIGPEINIKLKYYPSLIITGCANARYWTLFKDTGPQMEENHYKTFTTPDWYTNDGGKITKFLQGTMVTTIKNKTCPVGLLPSFSSLIHR
;
A
#
# COMPACT_ATOMS: atom_id res chain seq x y z
N MET A 1 29.24 8.84 21.44
CA MET A 1 29.24 7.79 20.40
C MET A 1 28.11 6.82 20.73
N HIS A 2 26.89 7.07 20.23
CA HIS A 2 25.75 6.18 20.50
C HIS A 2 25.86 4.95 19.60
N ARG A 3 26.12 3.78 20.17
CA ARG A 3 25.94 2.51 19.49
C ARG A 3 24.45 2.22 19.42
N PHE A 4 23.86 2.40 18.24
CA PHE A 4 22.50 1.95 17.97
C PHE A 4 22.57 0.44 17.72
N TYR A 5 22.09 -0.36 18.67
CA TYR A 5 21.83 -1.77 18.43
C TYR A 5 20.47 -1.87 17.72
N THR A 6 20.49 -2.10 16.42
CA THR A 6 19.28 -2.55 15.71
C THR A 6 19.11 -4.02 16.05
N ILE A 7 18.13 -4.35 16.87
CA ILE A 7 17.69 -5.75 17.03
C ILE A 7 17.04 -6.10 15.68
N ALA A 8 17.64 -7.03 14.95
CA ALA A 8 17.08 -7.52 13.70
C ALA A 8 15.77 -8.26 13.98
N MET A 9 14.76 -8.05 13.12
CA MET A 9 13.47 -8.73 13.24
C MET A 9 13.62 -10.23 13.00
N THR A 10 12.99 -11.02 13.87
CA THR A 10 12.87 -12.48 13.76
C THR A 10 11.57 -12.85 13.06
N GLU A 11 11.49 -14.06 12.47
CA GLU A 11 10.26 -14.48 11.78
C GLU A 11 9.05 -14.59 12.74
N ASN A 12 9.29 -14.81 14.04
CA ASN A 12 8.24 -14.88 15.07
C ASN A 12 7.56 -13.52 15.34
N GLU A 13 8.11 -12.43 14.83
CA GLU A 13 7.57 -11.08 15.01
C GLU A 13 6.74 -10.60 13.81
N ILE A 14 6.54 -11.48 12.82
CA ILE A 14 5.68 -11.20 11.68
C ILE A 14 4.25 -11.59 12.02
N ILE A 15 3.31 -10.71 11.69
CA ILE A 15 1.89 -10.94 11.91
C ILE A 15 1.26 -11.32 10.57
N ILE A 16 0.50 -12.42 10.55
CA ILE A 16 -0.29 -12.85 9.41
C ILE A 16 -1.75 -12.63 9.77
N VAL A 17 -2.41 -11.76 9.00
CA VAL A 17 -3.85 -11.55 9.06
C VAL A 17 -4.47 -12.48 8.02
N ASP A 18 -4.90 -13.64 8.50
CA ASP A 18 -5.63 -14.65 7.75
C ASP A 18 -6.98 -14.95 8.42
N ASN A 19 -7.75 -15.89 7.86
CA ASN A 19 -9.02 -16.36 8.41
C ASN A 19 -10.07 -15.26 8.69
N VAL A 20 -9.96 -14.11 8.03
CA VAL A 20 -11.01 -13.08 8.02
C VAL A 20 -12.26 -13.69 7.40
N SER A 21 -13.41 -13.54 8.07
CA SER A 21 -14.67 -14.10 7.55
C SER A 21 -14.98 -13.51 6.17
N GLU A 22 -15.61 -14.31 5.32
CA GLU A 22 -15.94 -13.90 3.94
C GLU A 22 -16.75 -12.60 3.91
N GLN A 23 -17.69 -12.44 4.84
CA GLN A 23 -18.51 -11.23 4.95
C GLN A 23 -17.67 -10.00 5.32
N ILE A 24 -16.79 -10.10 6.32
CA ILE A 24 -15.95 -8.97 6.75
C ILE A 24 -15.00 -8.56 5.63
N TYR A 25 -14.39 -9.55 4.95
CA TYR A 25 -13.50 -9.26 3.83
C TYR A 25 -14.27 -8.60 2.68
N PHE A 26 -15.48 -9.08 2.38
CA PHE A 26 -16.36 -8.47 1.38
C PHE A 26 -16.70 -7.02 1.72
N ASP A 27 -17.05 -6.73 2.97
CA ASP A 27 -17.39 -5.37 3.42
C ASP A 27 -16.18 -4.42 3.29
N ILE A 28 -14.98 -4.88 3.68
CA ILE A 28 -13.72 -4.16 3.46
C ILE A 28 -13.50 -3.89 1.97
N ALA A 29 -13.65 -4.92 1.13
CA ALA A 29 -13.41 -4.82 -0.30
C ALA A 29 -14.42 -3.91 -1.02
N LEU A 30 -15.70 -3.96 -0.62
CA LEU A 30 -16.75 -3.09 -1.13
C LEU A 30 -16.49 -1.63 -0.76
N SER A 31 -16.15 -1.36 0.50
CA SER A 31 -15.80 -0.02 0.97
C SER A 31 -14.58 0.54 0.21
N ALA A 32 -13.55 -0.28 0.05
CA ALA A 32 -12.36 0.06 -0.73
C ALA A 32 -12.68 0.37 -2.21
N ALA A 33 -13.54 -0.44 -2.84
CA ALA A 33 -13.95 -0.25 -4.23
C ALA A 33 -14.76 1.03 -4.41
N ARG A 34 -15.71 1.30 -3.50
CA ARG A 34 -16.48 2.54 -3.47
C ARG A 34 -15.56 3.75 -3.39
N TYR A 35 -14.67 3.80 -2.39
CA TYR A 35 -13.69 4.88 -2.26
C TYR A 35 -12.85 5.06 -3.54
N ALA A 36 -12.36 3.96 -4.12
CA ALA A 36 -11.56 4.02 -5.35
C ALA A 36 -12.30 4.63 -6.54
N LEU A 37 -13.59 4.31 -6.71
CA LEU A 37 -14.41 4.84 -7.82
C LEU A 37 -14.59 6.35 -7.73
N ILE A 38 -14.90 6.88 -6.54
CA ILE A 38 -15.15 8.32 -6.39
C ILE A 38 -13.84 9.14 -6.36
N SER A 39 -12.76 8.57 -5.82
CA SER A 39 -11.47 9.26 -5.67
C SER A 39 -10.57 9.20 -6.91
N VAL A 40 -10.81 8.29 -7.87
CA VAL A 40 -9.91 8.09 -9.02
C VAL A 40 -9.70 9.36 -9.85
N ALA A 41 -10.70 10.25 -9.88
CA ALA A 41 -10.62 11.54 -10.55
C ALA A 41 -9.61 12.51 -9.92
N PHE A 42 -9.31 12.36 -8.62
CA PHE A 42 -8.54 13.33 -7.82
C PHE A 42 -7.15 12.84 -7.40
N THR A 43 -6.84 11.56 -7.60
CA THR A 43 -5.52 10.97 -7.28
C THR A 43 -4.43 11.29 -8.33
N TYR A 44 -4.59 12.36 -9.12
CA TYR A 44 -3.82 12.60 -10.35
C TYR A 44 -2.43 13.21 -10.14
N ASN A 45 -1.39 12.55 -10.68
CA ASN A 45 -0.22 13.23 -11.23
C ASN A 45 0.55 12.37 -12.25
N ARG A 46 0.81 12.97 -13.43
CA ARG A 46 1.90 12.69 -14.40
C ARG A 46 1.75 11.44 -15.29
N MET A 47 1.46 11.71 -16.57
CA MET A 47 1.50 10.85 -17.77
C MET A 47 0.20 10.10 -18.13
N ASP A 48 -0.66 10.76 -18.91
CA ASP A 48 -1.19 10.26 -20.21
C ASP A 48 -1.59 8.77 -20.32
N LYS A 49 -2.30 8.22 -19.34
CA LYS A 49 -2.97 6.89 -19.41
C LYS A 49 -4.42 7.04 -18.95
N LYS A 50 -5.45 7.05 -19.81
CA LYS A 50 -6.04 6.05 -20.75
C LYS A 50 -6.73 4.82 -20.13
N ASP A 51 -6.48 4.46 -18.87
CA ASP A 51 -7.12 3.29 -18.25
C ASP A 51 -7.52 3.56 -16.79
N ILE A 52 -8.77 4.00 -16.60
CA ILE A 52 -9.37 4.25 -15.29
C ILE A 52 -9.58 2.96 -14.51
N GLN A 53 -9.96 1.88 -15.20
CA GLN A 53 -10.24 0.61 -14.55
C GLN A 53 -9.01 0.07 -13.81
N SER A 54 -7.83 0.09 -14.45
CA SER A 54 -6.58 -0.30 -13.80
C SER A 54 -6.26 0.56 -12.57
N ARG A 55 -6.61 1.85 -12.57
CA ARG A 55 -6.38 2.74 -11.43
C ARG A 55 -7.32 2.44 -10.28
N VAL A 56 -8.61 2.30 -10.56
CA VAL A 56 -9.62 1.91 -9.56
C VAL A 56 -9.19 0.61 -8.90
N ILE A 57 -8.75 -0.38 -9.69
CA ILE A 57 -8.23 -1.66 -9.16
C ILE A 57 -7.02 -1.43 -8.23
N ASN A 58 -6.06 -0.59 -8.59
CA ASN A 58 -4.87 -0.35 -7.76
C ASN A 58 -5.21 0.39 -6.45
N ILE A 59 -6.08 1.40 -6.50
CA ILE A 59 -6.54 2.11 -5.29
C ILE A 59 -7.31 1.14 -4.39
N THR A 60 -8.22 0.36 -4.96
CA THR A 60 -9.00 -0.66 -4.23
C THR A 60 -8.07 -1.65 -3.52
N LYS A 61 -7.03 -2.15 -4.20
CA LYS A 61 -6.04 -3.04 -3.60
C LYS A 61 -5.31 -2.42 -2.40
N GLY A 62 -4.95 -1.14 -2.48
CA GLY A 62 -4.33 -0.41 -1.38
C GLY A 62 -5.27 -0.30 -0.18
N LYS A 63 -6.51 0.16 -0.43
CA LYS A 63 -7.54 0.31 0.60
C LYS A 63 -7.99 -1.01 1.23
N ILE A 64 -7.97 -2.13 0.50
CA ILE A 64 -8.18 -3.46 1.08
C ILE A 64 -7.08 -3.79 2.10
N ALA A 65 -5.81 -3.51 1.78
CA ALA A 65 -4.71 -3.77 2.71
C ALA A 65 -4.80 -2.88 3.97
N GLU A 66 -5.17 -1.61 3.83
CA GLU A 66 -5.45 -0.71 4.97
C GLU A 66 -6.60 -1.26 5.82
N GLY A 67 -7.72 -1.64 5.19
CA GLY A 67 -8.89 -2.19 5.90
C GLY A 67 -8.60 -3.49 6.65
N LEU A 68 -7.80 -4.39 6.06
CA LEU A 68 -7.33 -5.61 6.73
C LEU A 68 -6.42 -5.32 7.92
N PHE A 69 -5.58 -4.29 7.82
CA PHE A 69 -4.77 -3.82 8.95
C PHE A 69 -5.64 -3.25 10.07
N TYR A 70 -6.64 -2.42 9.73
CA TYR A 70 -7.57 -1.87 10.73
C TYR A 70 -8.40 -2.97 11.40
N PHE A 71 -8.86 -3.96 10.64
CA PHE A 71 -9.50 -5.16 11.19
C PHE A 71 -8.58 -5.85 12.21
N PHE A 72 -7.32 -6.12 11.84
CA PHE A 72 -6.35 -6.71 12.77
C PHE A 72 -6.20 -5.90 14.06
N CYS A 73 -6.03 -4.57 13.94
CA CYS A 73 -5.88 -3.70 15.10
C CYS A 73 -7.13 -3.72 15.99
N ASN A 74 -8.32 -3.73 15.42
CA ASN A 74 -9.57 -3.83 16.17
C ASN A 74 -9.67 -5.15 16.95
N GLU A 75 -9.47 -6.28 16.26
CA GLU A 75 -9.59 -7.62 16.87
C GLU A 75 -8.54 -7.86 17.96
N ASN A 76 -7.38 -7.20 17.88
CA ASN A 76 -6.29 -7.35 18.84
C ASN A 76 -6.19 -6.17 19.82
N HIS A 77 -7.21 -5.29 19.86
CA HIS A 77 -7.25 -4.12 20.75
C HIS A 77 -6.02 -3.20 20.67
N VAL A 78 -5.43 -3.07 19.48
CA VAL A 78 -4.34 -2.13 19.20
C VAL A 78 -4.95 -0.77 18.92
N ALA A 79 -4.83 0.15 19.89
CA ALA A 79 -5.40 1.49 19.81
C ALA A 79 -4.68 2.36 18.76
N ILE A 80 -5.26 2.44 17.56
CA ILE A 80 -4.87 3.36 16.49
C ILE A 80 -5.99 4.39 16.27
N TYR A 81 -5.65 5.59 15.78
CA TYR A 81 -6.62 6.63 15.45
C TYR A 81 -6.64 6.87 13.94
N THR A 82 -7.73 6.49 13.27
CA THR A 82 -7.92 6.64 11.81
C THR A 82 -8.82 7.82 11.44
N GLU A 83 -9.72 8.22 12.35
CA GLU A 83 -10.72 9.28 12.08
C GLU A 83 -10.06 10.62 11.76
N SER A 84 -9.05 11.04 12.53
CA SER A 84 -8.32 12.29 12.29
C SER A 84 -7.55 12.28 10.97
N CYS A 85 -7.17 11.09 10.50
CA CYS A 85 -6.43 10.86 9.27
C CYS A 85 -7.33 10.76 8.02
N THR A 86 -8.66 10.67 8.22
CA THR A 86 -9.61 10.53 7.12
C THR A 86 -9.65 11.80 6.28
N THR A 87 -9.22 11.69 5.04
CA THR A 87 -9.26 12.76 4.04
C THR A 87 -10.49 12.65 3.15
N PRO A 88 -11.16 13.77 2.83
CA PRO A 88 -12.18 13.78 1.79
C PRO A 88 -11.63 13.24 0.46
N PHE A 89 -12.45 12.51 -0.31
CA PHE A 89 -12.05 11.83 -1.55
C PHE A 89 -11.39 12.71 -2.63
N TRP A 90 -11.57 14.03 -2.53
CA TRP A 90 -11.11 15.04 -3.48
C TRP A 90 -9.83 15.78 -3.01
N LEU A 91 -9.32 15.46 -1.82
CA LEU A 91 -8.10 16.02 -1.27
C LEU A 91 -6.98 14.97 -1.26
N PRO A 92 -5.71 15.40 -1.30
CA PRO A 92 -4.59 14.47 -1.12
C PRO A 92 -4.66 13.79 0.25
N ASP A 93 -4.50 12.47 0.26
CA ASP A 93 -4.34 11.69 1.49
C ASP A 93 -3.15 12.22 2.30
N GLN A 94 -3.37 12.36 3.62
CA GLN A 94 -2.33 12.80 4.55
C GLN A 94 -1.51 11.60 5.00
N LYS A 95 -2.11 10.79 5.89
CA LYS A 95 -1.55 9.60 6.55
C LYS A 95 -2.70 8.62 6.79
N ASP A 96 -2.39 7.36 7.05
CA ASP A 96 -3.40 6.32 7.20
C ASP A 96 -3.93 6.24 8.64
N PHE A 97 -3.04 6.41 9.64
CA PHE A 97 -3.43 6.40 11.05
C PHE A 97 -2.42 7.12 11.97
N ILE A 98 -2.86 7.44 13.19
CA ILE A 98 -1.99 7.88 14.29
C ILE A 98 -1.80 6.73 15.29
N PHE A 99 -0.55 6.49 15.68
CA PHE A 99 -0.17 5.51 16.69
C PHE A 99 1.10 5.95 17.43
N LEU A 100 1.13 5.79 18.76
CA LEU A 100 2.25 6.20 19.61
C LEU A 100 2.73 7.64 19.36
N ASN A 101 1.79 8.59 19.21
CA ASN A 101 2.06 10.00 18.89
C ASN A 101 2.84 10.21 17.58
N GLY A 102 2.77 9.28 16.63
CA GLY A 102 3.30 9.44 15.27
C GLY A 102 2.21 9.24 14.23
N GLU A 103 2.44 9.78 13.04
CA GLU A 103 1.58 9.57 11.88
C GLU A 103 2.16 8.51 10.96
N TRP A 104 1.31 7.58 10.53
CA TRP A 104 1.74 6.36 9.87
C TRP A 104 1.13 6.25 8.49
N ASP A 105 1.96 5.82 7.55
CA ASP A 105 1.59 5.44 6.20
C ASP A 105 1.82 3.92 6.03
N ILE A 106 0.84 3.20 5.53
CA ILE A 106 0.91 1.79 5.16
C ILE A 106 1.45 1.68 3.74
N LYS A 107 2.52 0.89 3.56
CA LYS A 107 3.14 0.61 2.27
C LYS A 107 2.94 -0.86 1.94
N ASN A 108 1.81 -1.13 1.30
CA ASN A 108 1.45 -2.46 0.85
C ASN A 108 2.11 -2.84 -0.47
N ASN A 109 2.61 -4.07 -0.55
CA ASN A 109 3.13 -4.68 -1.76
C ASN A 109 2.51 -6.07 -2.00
N PHE A 110 2.70 -6.64 -3.19
CA PHE A 110 2.14 -7.95 -3.54
C PHE A 110 3.27 -8.96 -3.73
N ILE A 111 3.14 -10.09 -3.06
CA ILE A 111 4.00 -11.25 -3.27
C ILE A 111 3.20 -12.36 -3.93
N TYR A 112 3.86 -13.14 -4.79
CA TYR A 112 3.22 -14.20 -5.55
C TYR A 112 3.70 -15.56 -5.07
N ASN A 113 2.81 -16.33 -4.47
CA ASN A 113 3.11 -17.67 -3.98
C ASN A 113 2.18 -18.73 -4.61
N ASN A 114 2.65 -19.97 -4.67
CA ASN A 114 1.84 -21.14 -5.03
C ASN A 114 1.23 -21.81 -3.80
N ASP A 115 1.84 -21.58 -2.63
CA ASP A 115 1.48 -22.22 -1.37
C ASP A 115 0.83 -21.17 -0.45
N PRO A 116 -0.38 -21.41 0.10
CA PRO A 116 -0.96 -20.55 1.12
C PRO A 116 -0.13 -20.55 2.41
N LEU A 117 0.65 -21.61 2.68
CA LEU A 117 1.59 -21.64 3.77
C LEU A 117 2.88 -20.95 3.33
N THR A 118 3.09 -19.76 3.88
CA THR A 118 4.22 -18.87 3.64
C THR A 118 5.58 -19.39 4.12
N ASP A 119 5.63 -20.59 4.70
CA ASP A 119 6.77 -21.21 5.39
C ASP A 119 8.08 -21.27 4.58
N LYS A 120 8.00 -21.14 3.25
CA LYS A 120 9.17 -21.15 2.36
C LYS A 120 9.75 -19.75 2.09
N ILE A 121 9.00 -18.69 2.36
CA ILE A 121 9.45 -17.30 2.20
C ILE A 121 9.87 -16.82 3.57
N LYS A 122 11.17 -16.61 3.77
CA LYS A 122 11.66 -15.86 4.94
C LYS A 122 11.15 -14.43 4.80
N MET A 123 10.06 -14.07 5.47
CA MET A 123 9.41 -12.79 5.22
C MET A 123 10.23 -11.61 5.76
N SER A 124 11.16 -11.88 6.69
CA SER A 124 12.22 -10.93 7.08
C SER A 124 13.08 -10.47 5.89
N LEU A 125 13.08 -11.21 4.79
CA LEU A 125 13.80 -10.84 3.58
C LEU A 125 12.91 -10.08 2.57
N LEU A 126 11.66 -9.76 2.89
CA LEU A 126 10.84 -8.94 1.99
C LEU A 126 11.39 -7.50 1.89
N PRO A 127 11.25 -6.83 0.75
CA PRO A 127 11.78 -5.49 0.56
C PRO A 127 10.83 -4.41 1.11
N ALA A 128 11.33 -3.58 2.00
CA ALA A 128 10.68 -2.34 2.44
C ALA A 128 10.77 -1.30 1.33
N LEU A 129 9.76 -1.19 0.46
CA LEU A 129 9.79 -0.27 -0.70
C LEU A 129 9.08 1.05 -0.41
N ILE A 130 9.75 2.17 -0.69
CA ILE A 130 9.14 3.51 -0.72
C ILE A 130 9.40 4.16 -2.08
N PRO A 131 8.37 4.54 -2.84
CA PRO A 131 8.54 5.24 -4.12
C PRO A 131 9.36 6.54 -3.98
N ASN A 132 10.35 6.72 -4.85
CA ASN A 132 11.18 7.93 -4.93
C ASN A 132 11.44 8.38 -6.40
N LYS A 133 10.42 8.31 -7.26
CA LYS A 133 10.54 8.50 -8.72
C LYS A 133 10.84 9.94 -9.14
N TYR A 134 10.53 10.92 -8.30
CA TYR A 134 10.77 12.35 -8.53
C TYR A 134 10.81 13.11 -7.20
N ALA A 135 11.22 14.38 -7.22
CA ALA A 135 11.47 15.19 -6.01
C ALA A 135 10.25 15.40 -5.08
N GLY A 136 9.02 15.15 -5.56
CA GLY A 136 7.78 15.28 -4.78
C GLY A 136 7.09 13.94 -4.48
N ASP A 137 7.76 12.81 -4.74
CA ASP A 137 7.23 11.48 -4.48
C ASP A 137 7.25 11.15 -2.97
N GLN A 138 6.69 10.01 -2.58
CA GLN A 138 6.47 9.65 -1.17
C GLN A 138 7.73 9.75 -0.31
N TRP A 139 8.90 9.37 -0.84
CA TRP A 139 10.15 9.48 -0.10
C TRP A 139 10.51 10.89 0.33
N SER A 140 10.24 11.94 -0.47
CA SER A 140 10.59 13.31 -0.06
C SER A 140 9.71 13.79 1.10
N LYS A 141 8.49 13.26 1.21
CA LYS A 141 7.51 13.56 2.27
C LYS A 141 7.62 12.68 3.51
N ARG A 142 8.60 11.77 3.58
CA ARG A 142 8.73 10.76 4.66
C ARG A 142 8.78 11.30 6.10
N ASN A 143 9.16 12.57 6.26
CA ASN A 143 9.25 13.24 7.56
C ASN A 143 8.12 14.27 7.78
N GLU A 144 7.21 14.44 6.82
CA GLU A 144 6.10 15.38 6.95
C GLU A 144 5.06 14.83 7.93
N THR A 145 4.59 15.71 8.82
CA THR A 145 3.50 15.50 9.78
C THR A 145 2.45 16.57 9.56
N TYR A 146 1.18 16.21 9.63
CA TYR A 146 0.05 17.10 9.35
C TYR A 146 -0.78 17.45 10.60
N HIS A 147 -0.58 16.73 11.71
CA HIS A 147 -1.35 16.85 12.94
C HIS A 147 -0.51 17.51 14.04
N ALA A 148 -1.05 18.53 14.71
CA ALA A 148 -0.29 19.33 15.68
C ALA A 148 0.25 18.54 16.89
N ASN A 149 -0.37 17.42 17.23
CA ASN A 149 -0.04 16.62 18.43
C ASN A 149 0.87 15.42 18.14
N THR A 150 1.36 15.27 16.90
CA THR A 150 2.23 14.16 16.51
C THR A 150 3.68 14.62 16.48
N THR A 151 4.60 13.67 16.67
CA THR A 151 6.03 13.95 16.89
C THR A 151 6.94 13.33 15.82
N PHE A 152 6.41 12.42 15.02
CA PHE A 152 7.13 11.78 13.93
C PHE A 152 6.18 11.26 12.84
N SER A 153 6.74 11.05 11.65
CA SER A 153 6.12 10.26 10.58
C SER A 153 6.83 8.90 10.46
N ALA A 154 6.06 7.86 10.16
CA ALA A 154 6.54 6.50 10.01
C ALA A 154 5.86 5.76 8.85
N TYR A 155 6.52 4.70 8.39
CA TYR A 155 5.99 3.76 7.42
C TYR A 155 5.83 2.39 8.06
N LEU A 156 4.69 1.74 7.80
CA LEU A 156 4.45 0.32 8.08
C LEU A 156 4.49 -0.46 6.76
N PHE A 157 5.31 -1.50 6.68
CA PHE A 157 5.41 -2.32 5.48
C PHE A 157 4.52 -3.56 5.58
N THR A 158 3.63 -3.71 4.62
CA THR A 158 2.71 -4.85 4.55
C THR A 158 2.79 -5.54 3.19
N PHE A 159 2.37 -6.81 3.14
CA PHE A 159 2.38 -7.59 1.91
C PHE A 159 1.13 -8.43 1.79
N MET A 160 0.42 -8.34 0.66
CA MET A 160 -0.67 -9.26 0.34
C MET A 160 -0.15 -10.47 -0.45
N VAL A 161 -0.56 -11.67 -0.03
CA VAL A 161 -0.14 -12.93 -0.64
C VAL A 161 -1.09 -13.33 -1.77
N LEU A 162 -0.65 -13.19 -3.01
CA LEU A 162 -1.43 -13.53 -4.20
C LEU A 162 -1.03 -14.89 -4.77
N ARG A 163 -1.98 -15.56 -5.42
CA ARG A 163 -1.74 -16.82 -6.14
C ARG A 163 -0.99 -16.55 -7.44
N LYS A 164 0.11 -17.27 -7.74
CA LYS A 164 0.86 -17.06 -9.01
C LYS A 164 -0.01 -17.30 -10.25
N ALA A 165 -0.88 -18.31 -10.21
CA ALA A 165 -1.79 -18.63 -11.32
C ALA A 165 -2.93 -17.61 -11.47
N GLU A 166 -3.27 -16.87 -10.42
CA GLU A 166 -4.42 -15.98 -10.37
C GLU A 166 -4.07 -14.67 -9.67
N LYS A 167 -3.46 -13.73 -10.41
CA LYS A 167 -2.94 -12.47 -9.87
C LYS A 167 -4.01 -11.44 -9.49
N SER A 168 -5.26 -11.64 -9.90
CA SER A 168 -6.38 -10.80 -9.48
C SER A 168 -7.26 -11.59 -8.53
N PHE A 169 -7.46 -11.08 -7.33
CA PHE A 169 -8.29 -11.73 -6.31
C PHE A 169 -9.72 -11.17 -6.26
N PHE A 170 -9.99 -10.12 -7.02
CA PHE A 170 -11.31 -9.54 -7.20
C PHE A 170 -11.50 -9.01 -8.62
N ASP A 171 -12.75 -8.80 -9.00
CA ASP A 171 -13.16 -8.00 -10.15
C ASP A 171 -14.16 -6.93 -9.68
N ILE A 172 -14.09 -5.73 -10.26
CA ILE A 172 -15.12 -4.70 -10.14
C ILE A 172 -15.86 -4.69 -11.46
N LEU A 173 -17.17 -4.96 -11.41
CA LEU A 173 -18.00 -5.04 -12.62
C LEU A 173 -18.48 -3.64 -12.98
N LEU A 174 -17.87 -3.05 -14.01
CA LEU A 174 -18.24 -1.77 -14.59
C LEU A 174 -18.51 -1.95 -16.09
N ASN A 175 -19.58 -1.35 -16.59
CA ASN A 175 -19.82 -1.26 -18.04
C ASN A 175 -19.02 -0.10 -18.66
N ALA A 176 -18.99 -0.03 -20.00
CA ALA A 176 -18.25 0.99 -20.72
C ALA A 176 -18.74 2.42 -20.38
N GLU A 177 -20.05 2.62 -20.29
CA GLU A 177 -20.65 3.92 -20.00
C GLU A 177 -20.29 4.43 -18.57
N GLN A 178 -20.18 3.53 -17.59
CA GLN A 178 -19.71 3.85 -16.24
C GLN A 178 -18.22 4.26 -16.23
N LEU A 179 -17.40 3.62 -17.07
CA LEU A 179 -16.00 4.00 -17.25
C LEU A 179 -15.86 5.36 -17.95
N ASP A 180 -16.72 5.64 -18.94
CA ASP A 180 -16.77 6.92 -19.65
C ASP A 180 -17.20 8.05 -18.70
N PHE A 181 -18.24 7.84 -17.90
CA PHE A 181 -18.65 8.80 -16.86
C PHE A 181 -17.52 9.16 -15.90
N MET A 182 -16.77 8.17 -15.40
CA MET A 182 -15.61 8.46 -14.55
C MET A 182 -14.49 9.18 -15.30
N SER A 183 -14.34 8.90 -16.60
CA SER A 183 -13.37 9.60 -17.45
C SER A 183 -13.73 11.06 -17.64
N ASP A 184 -15.01 11.36 -17.84
CA ASP A 184 -15.52 12.72 -17.98
C ASP A 184 -15.33 13.51 -16.68
N ILE A 185 -15.65 12.90 -15.52
CA ILE A 185 -15.41 13.50 -14.20
C ILE A 185 -13.91 13.77 -14.01
N ALA A 186 -13.04 12.80 -14.29
CA ALA A 186 -11.60 12.98 -14.17
C ALA A 186 -11.07 14.10 -15.09
N GLN A 187 -11.58 14.20 -16.32
CA GLN A 187 -11.21 15.27 -17.25
C GLN A 187 -11.68 16.64 -16.75
N GLN A 188 -12.93 16.73 -16.32
CA GLN A 188 -13.55 17.96 -15.81
C GLN A 188 -12.77 18.55 -14.63
N PHE A 189 -12.25 17.71 -13.74
CA PHE A 189 -11.60 18.15 -12.50
C PHE A 189 -10.06 18.12 -12.53
N SER A 190 -9.44 17.62 -13.60
CA SER A 190 -7.97 17.45 -13.74
C SER A 190 -7.10 18.69 -13.54
N HIS A 191 -7.67 19.90 -13.66
CA HIS A 191 -6.93 21.17 -13.65
C HIS A 191 -7.40 22.18 -12.60
N HIS A 192 -8.38 21.83 -11.77
CA HIS A 192 -8.93 22.78 -10.81
C HIS A 192 -8.25 22.66 -9.44
N PRO A 193 -7.61 23.73 -8.93
CA PRO A 193 -7.19 23.74 -7.52
C PRO A 193 -8.46 23.65 -6.66
N HIS A 194 -8.67 22.51 -6.02
CA HIS A 194 -9.89 22.28 -5.25
C HIS A 194 -9.78 23.02 -3.92
N GLY A 195 -10.35 24.23 -3.87
CA GLY A 195 -10.62 24.94 -2.61
C GLY A 195 -11.94 24.52 -1.95
N LYS A 196 -12.76 23.72 -2.65
CA LYS A 196 -14.05 23.21 -2.19
C LYS A 196 -14.34 21.84 -2.81
N MET A 197 -15.22 21.09 -2.14
CA MET A 197 -15.71 19.80 -2.62
C MET A 197 -16.37 19.94 -4.00
N PRO A 198 -16.00 19.10 -4.98
CA PRO A 198 -16.49 19.22 -6.36
C PRO A 198 -17.95 18.77 -6.52
N PHE A 199 -18.34 17.72 -5.80
CA PHE A 199 -19.70 17.17 -5.78
C PHE A 199 -19.92 16.35 -4.50
N LEU A 200 -21.18 16.04 -4.18
CA LEU A 200 -21.53 15.17 -3.06
C LEU A 200 -21.27 13.70 -3.40
N GLU A 201 -20.87 12.92 -2.41
CA GLU A 201 -20.69 11.47 -2.57
C GLU A 201 -21.98 10.78 -3.02
N ALA A 202 -23.12 11.12 -2.41
CA ALA A 202 -24.42 10.59 -2.78
C ALA A 202 -24.76 10.87 -4.26
N TRP A 203 -24.51 12.09 -4.73
CA TRP A 203 -24.73 12.46 -6.13
C TRP A 203 -23.90 11.59 -7.09
N PHE A 204 -22.64 11.33 -6.78
CA PHE A 204 -21.77 10.52 -7.64
C PHE A 204 -22.34 9.10 -7.84
N TYR A 205 -22.76 8.45 -6.75
CA TYR A 205 -23.32 7.10 -6.85
C TYR A 205 -24.72 7.08 -7.44
N GLU A 206 -25.54 8.11 -7.19
CA GLU A 206 -26.85 8.25 -7.85
C GLU A 206 -26.69 8.36 -9.37
N GLU A 207 -25.79 9.21 -9.87
CA GLU A 207 -25.53 9.31 -11.31
C GLU A 207 -24.94 8.03 -11.90
N LEU A 208 -23.95 7.42 -11.22
CA LEU A 208 -23.35 6.16 -11.68
C LEU A 208 -24.37 5.01 -11.77
N SER A 209 -25.36 4.98 -10.86
CA SER A 209 -26.43 3.97 -10.82
C SER A 209 -27.47 4.14 -11.93
N LYS A 210 -27.61 5.34 -12.52
CA LYS A 210 -28.50 5.58 -13.67
C LYS A 210 -27.94 4.98 -14.96
N ILE A 211 -26.61 4.82 -15.03
CA ILE A 211 -25.88 4.38 -16.23
C ILE A 211 -25.74 2.86 -16.30
N GLY A 212 -25.72 2.19 -15.15
CA GLY A 212 -25.45 0.75 -15.10
C GLY A 212 -25.90 0.12 -13.79
N PRO A 213 -25.69 -1.20 -13.65
CA PRO A 213 -26.00 -1.89 -12.41
C PRO A 213 -25.22 -1.29 -11.25
N GLU A 214 -25.75 -1.49 -10.05
CA GLU A 214 -25.08 -1.12 -8.80
C GLU A 214 -23.68 -1.75 -8.77
N ILE A 215 -22.72 -0.99 -8.21
CA ILE A 215 -21.33 -1.40 -8.10
C ILE A 215 -21.27 -2.75 -7.38
N ASN A 216 -20.75 -3.74 -8.07
CA ASN A 216 -20.55 -5.07 -7.52
C ASN A 216 -19.07 -5.46 -7.59
N ILE A 217 -18.56 -5.96 -6.47
CA ILE A 217 -17.24 -6.56 -6.37
C ILE A 217 -17.38 -8.07 -6.28
N LYS A 218 -16.73 -8.79 -7.19
CA LYS A 218 -16.67 -10.25 -7.14
C LYS A 218 -15.32 -10.68 -6.58
N LEU A 219 -15.30 -11.16 -5.34
CA LEU A 219 -14.12 -11.79 -4.76
C LEU A 219 -13.95 -13.21 -5.35
N LYS A 220 -12.74 -13.52 -5.80
CA LYS A 220 -12.36 -14.86 -6.30
C LYS A 220 -11.71 -15.70 -5.22
N TYR A 221 -10.95 -15.04 -4.35
CA TYR A 221 -10.35 -15.60 -3.15
C TYR A 221 -9.95 -14.46 -2.19
N TYR A 222 -9.51 -14.83 -0.99
CA TYR A 222 -9.21 -13.91 0.11
C TYR A 222 -7.71 -13.96 0.45
N PRO A 223 -6.87 -13.08 -0.15
CA PRO A 223 -5.46 -12.99 0.20
C PRO A 223 -5.23 -12.67 1.68
N SER A 224 -4.25 -13.33 2.30
CA SER A 224 -3.76 -12.92 3.62
C SER A 224 -2.95 -11.63 3.51
N LEU A 225 -3.01 -10.80 4.56
CA LEU A 225 -2.13 -9.64 4.75
C LEU A 225 -1.00 -10.02 5.72
N ILE A 226 0.24 -9.77 5.33
CA ILE A 226 1.42 -9.91 6.17
C ILE A 226 1.80 -8.51 6.68
N ILE A 227 1.89 -8.33 7.99
CA ILE A 227 2.35 -7.11 8.64
C ILE A 227 3.77 -7.36 9.16
N THR A 228 4.73 -6.52 8.75
CA THR A 228 6.17 -6.78 8.97
C THR A 228 6.84 -5.68 9.79
N GLY A 229 7.89 -5.07 9.24
CA GLY A 229 8.68 -4.03 9.87
C GLY A 229 8.11 -2.62 9.66
N CYS A 230 8.67 -1.69 10.41
CA CYS A 230 8.35 -0.28 10.33
C CYS A 230 9.59 0.60 10.33
N ALA A 231 9.48 1.81 9.79
CA ALA A 231 10.59 2.75 9.73
C ALA A 231 10.13 4.18 9.97
N ASN A 232 10.99 4.97 10.61
CA ASN A 232 10.86 6.41 10.78
C ASN A 232 12.22 7.08 10.54
N ALA A 233 12.35 8.36 10.90
CA ALA A 233 13.57 9.16 10.77
C ALA A 233 14.88 8.45 11.20
N ARG A 234 14.81 7.54 12.18
CA ARG A 234 15.96 6.80 12.69
C ARG A 234 16.53 5.78 11.71
N TYR A 235 15.73 5.30 10.76
CA TYR A 235 16.06 4.16 9.90
C TYR A 235 16.29 4.54 8.43
N TRP A 236 16.07 5.81 8.03
CA TRP A 236 16.22 6.23 6.63
C TRP A 236 17.60 5.98 6.02
N THR A 237 18.65 5.90 6.84
CA THR A 237 20.02 5.59 6.38
C THR A 237 20.16 4.16 5.84
N LEU A 238 19.26 3.25 6.21
CA LEU A 238 19.19 1.87 5.71
C LEU A 238 18.57 1.80 4.31
N PHE A 239 17.77 2.78 3.89
CA PHE A 239 17.08 2.72 2.61
C PHE A 239 18.02 3.15 1.48
N LYS A 240 18.39 2.20 0.63
CA LYS A 240 19.31 2.37 -0.49
C LYS A 240 18.65 2.03 -1.81
N ASP A 241 19.25 2.45 -2.91
CA ASP A 241 18.70 2.19 -4.24
C ASP A 241 19.17 0.80 -4.74
N THR A 242 18.32 0.09 -5.48
CA THR A 242 18.60 -1.21 -6.10
C THR A 242 18.76 -1.04 -7.60
N GLY A 243 19.95 -1.28 -8.17
CA GLY A 243 20.10 -1.15 -9.62
C GLY A 243 21.53 -1.17 -10.09
N PRO A 244 21.82 -1.69 -11.30
CA PRO A 244 23.18 -1.74 -11.84
C PRO A 244 23.66 -0.38 -12.39
N GLN A 245 22.77 0.63 -12.43
CA GLN A 245 23.02 1.97 -12.97
C GLN A 245 23.41 2.99 -11.89
N MET A 246 23.13 2.67 -10.63
CA MET A 246 23.63 3.40 -9.47
C MET A 246 24.94 2.73 -9.07
N GLU A 247 25.96 3.49 -8.68
CA GLU A 247 27.33 3.00 -8.47
C GLU A 247 27.45 1.84 -7.45
N GLU A 248 26.40 1.57 -6.68
CA GLU A 248 26.39 0.57 -5.61
C GLU A 248 25.21 -0.41 -5.74
N ASN A 249 25.51 -1.71 -5.91
CA ASN A 249 24.54 -2.81 -5.87
C ASN A 249 24.13 -3.14 -4.43
N HIS A 250 23.58 -2.16 -3.71
CA HIS A 250 23.24 -2.29 -2.30
C HIS A 250 22.32 -3.49 -2.03
N TYR A 251 22.63 -4.28 -1.01
CA TYR A 251 21.87 -5.46 -0.60
C TYR A 251 21.75 -6.58 -1.65
N LYS A 252 22.38 -6.49 -2.82
CA LYS A 252 22.27 -7.54 -3.85
C LYS A 252 22.67 -8.92 -3.33
N THR A 253 23.77 -8.99 -2.60
CA THR A 253 24.30 -10.22 -1.98
C THR A 253 23.85 -10.41 -0.54
N PHE A 254 22.76 -9.75 -0.11
CA PHE A 254 22.23 -9.88 1.25
C PHE A 254 21.76 -11.31 1.57
N THR A 255 21.47 -12.10 0.54
CA THR A 255 21.08 -13.51 0.62
C THR A 255 21.84 -14.31 -0.42
N THR A 256 21.87 -15.63 -0.24
CA THR A 256 22.31 -16.59 -1.27
C THR A 256 21.11 -17.47 -1.61
N PRO A 257 20.58 -17.45 -2.85
CA PRO A 257 21.00 -16.61 -3.99
C PRO A 257 20.66 -15.12 -3.80
N ASP A 258 21.16 -14.26 -4.72
CA ASP A 258 21.01 -12.81 -4.68
C ASP A 258 19.59 -12.35 -4.27
N TRP A 259 19.54 -11.36 -3.39
CA TRP A 259 18.31 -10.82 -2.82
C TRP A 259 17.39 -10.23 -3.88
N TYR A 260 17.98 -9.58 -4.89
CA TYR A 260 17.27 -9.15 -6.08
C TYR A 260 18.10 -9.33 -7.35
N THR A 261 17.38 -9.39 -8.46
CA THR A 261 17.94 -9.31 -9.82
C THR A 261 17.24 -8.19 -10.59
N ASN A 262 17.95 -7.58 -11.54
CA ASN A 262 17.39 -6.56 -12.41
C ASN A 262 17.30 -7.09 -13.83
N ASP A 263 16.10 -7.02 -14.42
CA ASP A 263 15.83 -7.50 -15.76
C ASP A 263 15.85 -6.32 -16.74
N GLY A 264 16.94 -6.22 -17.52
CA GLY A 264 17.14 -5.16 -18.52
C GLY A 264 17.03 -3.74 -17.98
N GLY A 265 17.27 -3.55 -16.68
CA GLY A 265 17.09 -2.25 -16.02
C GLY A 265 15.67 -1.72 -16.06
N LYS A 266 14.63 -2.54 -16.30
CA LYS A 266 13.21 -2.12 -16.32
C LYS A 266 12.45 -2.59 -15.08
N ILE A 267 12.73 -3.82 -14.65
CA ILE A 267 12.01 -4.49 -13.56
C ILE A 267 13.03 -5.03 -12.56
N THR A 268 12.70 -4.96 -11.28
CA THR A 268 13.45 -5.57 -10.18
C THR A 268 12.65 -6.75 -9.63
N LYS A 269 13.31 -7.90 -9.51
CA LYS A 269 12.75 -9.16 -9.01
C LYS A 269 13.43 -9.47 -7.68
N PHE A 270 12.70 -9.44 -6.58
CA PHE A 270 13.19 -9.81 -5.26
C PHE A 270 12.89 -11.29 -4.97
N LEU A 271 13.76 -11.93 -4.20
CA LEU A 271 13.60 -13.31 -3.72
C LEU A 271 13.21 -14.26 -4.86
N GLN A 272 14.04 -14.29 -5.90
CA GLN A 272 13.85 -15.11 -7.10
C GLN A 272 12.49 -14.89 -7.81
N GLY A 273 11.96 -13.67 -7.77
CA GLY A 273 10.70 -13.32 -8.44
C GLY A 273 9.44 -13.59 -7.61
N THR A 274 9.59 -13.89 -6.33
CA THR A 274 8.48 -13.87 -5.36
C THR A 274 7.79 -12.52 -5.35
N MET A 275 8.56 -11.44 -5.52
CA MET A 275 8.04 -10.10 -5.71
C MET A 275 8.68 -9.46 -6.94
N VAL A 276 7.86 -8.76 -7.73
CA VAL A 276 8.27 -8.11 -8.98
C VAL A 276 7.76 -6.68 -8.96
N THR A 277 8.65 -5.71 -9.16
CA THR A 277 8.31 -4.29 -9.09
C THR A 277 9.09 -3.46 -10.10
N THR A 278 8.59 -2.24 -10.34
CA THR A 278 9.29 -1.19 -11.10
C THR A 278 9.96 -0.17 -10.18
N ILE A 279 9.74 -0.26 -8.87
CA ILE A 279 10.41 0.56 -7.85
C ILE A 279 11.83 0.04 -7.67
N LYS A 280 12.81 0.94 -7.74
CA LYS A 280 14.25 0.60 -7.71
C LYS A 280 15.04 1.42 -6.71
N ASN A 281 14.35 2.18 -5.90
CA ASN A 281 14.92 3.23 -5.09
C ASN A 281 14.38 3.11 -3.68
N LYS A 282 15.21 3.50 -2.72
CA LYS A 282 14.90 3.58 -1.30
C LYS A 282 14.21 2.31 -0.79
N THR A 283 15.05 1.28 -0.63
CA THR A 283 14.67 -0.01 -0.09
C THR A 283 15.72 -0.59 0.86
N CYS A 284 15.26 -1.46 1.74
CA CYS A 284 16.08 -2.35 2.53
C CYS A 284 15.30 -3.64 2.84
N PRO A 285 15.97 -4.74 3.24
CA PRO A 285 15.28 -5.90 3.80
C PRO A 285 14.52 -5.52 5.08
N VAL A 286 13.24 -5.91 5.20
CA VAL A 286 12.42 -5.59 6.39
C VAL A 286 13.00 -6.17 7.69
N GLY A 287 13.81 -7.23 7.60
CA GLY A 287 14.55 -7.81 8.73
C GLY A 287 15.54 -6.85 9.40
N LEU A 288 15.94 -5.77 8.71
CA LEU A 288 16.78 -4.71 9.27
C LEU A 288 15.98 -3.63 10.01
N LEU A 289 14.66 -3.73 10.03
CA LEU A 289 13.75 -2.77 10.64
C LEU A 289 13.12 -3.37 11.91
N PRO A 290 12.70 -2.54 12.88
CA PRO A 290 11.89 -3.01 13.99
C PRO A 290 10.55 -3.56 13.50
N SER A 291 10.12 -4.69 14.05
CA SER A 291 8.81 -5.28 13.78
C SER A 291 7.68 -4.41 14.33
N PHE A 292 6.52 -4.40 13.67
CA PHE A 292 5.31 -3.79 14.23
C PHE A 292 4.86 -4.51 15.50
N SER A 293 5.03 -5.84 15.56
CA SER A 293 4.77 -6.66 16.75
C SER A 293 5.53 -6.14 17.98
N SER A 294 6.80 -5.74 17.84
CA SER A 294 7.59 -5.17 18.94
C SER A 294 7.12 -3.81 19.46
N LEU A 295 6.18 -3.15 18.76
CA LEU A 295 5.59 -1.88 19.17
C LEU A 295 4.25 -2.04 19.89
N ILE A 296 3.48 -3.08 19.55
CA ILE A 296 2.18 -3.35 20.18
C ILE A 296 2.30 -4.06 21.53
N HIS A 297 3.43 -4.73 21.79
CA HIS A 297 3.69 -5.46 23.04
C HIS A 297 4.58 -4.69 24.04
N ARG A 298 4.62 -3.35 23.94
CA ARG A 298 5.33 -2.48 24.90
C ARG A 298 4.35 -1.88 25.90
#